data_AF-A0A7Y2D6S8-F1
#
_entry.id   AF-A0A7Y2D6S8-F1
#
_cell.length_a   1.000
_cell.length_b   1.000
_cell.length_c   1.000
_cell.angle_alpha   90.00
_cell.angle_beta   90.00
_cell.angle_gamma   90.00
#
_symmetry.space_group_name_H-M   'P 1'
#
loop_
_entity.id
_entity.type
_entity.pdbx_description
1 polymer ?
#
loop_
_entity_poly.entity_id
_entity_poly.type
_entity_poly.pdbx_seq_one_letter_code
_entity_poly.pdbx_strand_id
1 'polypeptide(L)'
;MFKKLLTALLLTVFFFPYNVLACACCAEPGDHFEYESELKEFEINVLSDIGLASSTLFTDAGYPETIKGIDPLGESFSVTGSLQGNVFKLEFTDDKARKAALNLWRPKKIETFGVDQDPLKKERGMVVLYKELRLKYRVQSATGFLENGIDADTEYKLILQGRGNGCLDASNFDTYILQIKGNKARYSFFGKLMGGAGKVMQSTAEDRGLSIAN
;
A
#
# COMPACT_ATOMS: atom_id res chain seq x y z
N MET A 1 -50.38 23.14 -39.40
CA MET A 1 -50.06 23.26 -37.95
C MET A 1 -49.28 22.06 -37.38
N PHE A 2 -49.40 20.84 -37.94
CA PHE A 2 -48.68 19.64 -37.46
C PHE A 2 -47.13 19.69 -37.54
N LYS A 3 -46.55 20.45 -38.49
CA LYS A 3 -45.08 20.53 -38.67
C LYS A 3 -44.34 21.28 -37.56
N LYS A 4 -45.00 22.19 -36.83
CA LYS A 4 -44.38 22.95 -35.71
C LYS A 4 -44.43 22.19 -34.38
N LEU A 5 -45.33 21.21 -34.25
CA LEU A 5 -45.41 20.36 -33.06
C LEU A 5 -44.31 19.29 -33.06
N LEU A 6 -43.93 18.78 -34.24
CA LEU A 6 -42.91 17.74 -34.38
C LEU A 6 -41.49 18.26 -34.08
N THR A 7 -41.20 19.52 -34.40
CA THR A 7 -39.90 20.15 -34.11
C THR A 7 -39.72 20.51 -32.63
N ALA A 8 -40.81 20.77 -31.90
CA ALA A 8 -40.76 21.03 -30.46
C ALA A 8 -40.57 19.74 -29.63
N LEU A 9 -41.07 18.60 -30.14
CA LEU A 9 -40.91 17.30 -29.48
C LEU A 9 -39.51 16.69 -29.71
N LEU A 10 -38.83 17.00 -30.82
CA LEU A 10 -37.48 16.49 -31.08
C LEU A 10 -36.39 17.21 -30.28
N LEU A 11 -36.62 18.47 -29.87
CA LEU A 11 -35.63 19.27 -29.13
C LEU A 11 -35.59 18.97 -27.61
N THR A 12 -36.62 18.33 -27.06
CA THR A 12 -36.73 18.05 -25.62
C THR A 12 -36.04 16.75 -25.19
N VAL A 13 -35.69 15.86 -26.14
CA VAL A 13 -35.01 14.59 -25.85
C VAL A 13 -33.50 14.78 -25.55
N PHE A 14 -32.91 15.94 -25.89
CA PHE A 14 -31.49 16.22 -25.66
C PHE A 14 -31.15 16.89 -24.32
N PHE A 15 -32.15 17.19 -23.48
CA PHE A 15 -31.96 17.86 -22.19
C PHE A 15 -32.04 16.94 -20.97
N PHE A 16 -32.03 15.62 -21.16
CA PHE A 16 -31.76 14.72 -20.05
C PHE A 16 -30.24 14.59 -19.88
N PRO A 17 -29.64 15.18 -18.82
CA PRO A 17 -28.32 14.76 -18.40
C PRO A 17 -28.49 13.31 -17.95
N TYR A 18 -28.24 12.38 -18.86
CA TYR A 18 -27.95 11.02 -18.47
C TYR A 18 -26.69 11.13 -17.63
N ASN A 19 -26.86 11.10 -16.31
CA ASN A 19 -25.79 10.83 -15.36
C ASN A 19 -25.36 9.38 -15.57
N VAL A 20 -24.82 9.06 -16.75
CA VAL A 20 -24.01 7.86 -16.97
C VAL A 20 -22.66 8.19 -16.36
N LEU A 21 -22.64 8.26 -15.02
CA LEU A 21 -21.42 8.12 -14.26
C LEU A 21 -20.95 6.69 -14.56
N ALA A 22 -20.19 6.54 -15.64
CA ALA A 22 -19.35 5.37 -15.85
C ALA A 22 -18.54 5.23 -14.57
N CYS A 23 -18.89 4.25 -13.76
CA CYS A 23 -18.22 4.03 -12.50
C CYS A 23 -16.88 3.36 -12.82
N ALA A 24 -15.92 4.16 -13.28
CA ALA A 24 -14.59 3.71 -13.68
C ALA A 24 -13.82 3.01 -12.54
N CYS A 25 -14.30 3.19 -11.31
CA CYS A 25 -13.78 2.54 -10.11
C CYS A 25 -14.72 1.50 -9.51
N CYS A 26 -15.89 1.21 -10.10
CA CYS A 26 -16.76 0.17 -9.55
C CYS A 26 -16.13 -1.20 -9.77
N ALA A 27 -16.27 -2.04 -8.75
CA ALA A 27 -16.02 -3.47 -8.87
C ALA A 27 -17.34 -4.18 -9.21
N GLU A 28 -17.26 -5.22 -10.03
CA GLU A 28 -18.35 -6.10 -10.39
C GLU A 28 -18.23 -7.46 -9.68
N PRO A 29 -19.36 -8.17 -9.46
CA PRO A 29 -19.31 -9.47 -8.81
C PRO A 29 -18.44 -10.47 -9.58
N GLY A 30 -17.51 -11.10 -8.88
CA GLY A 30 -16.56 -12.04 -9.48
C GLY A 30 -15.37 -11.41 -10.18
N ASP A 31 -15.18 -10.09 -10.04
CA ASP A 31 -13.98 -9.39 -10.54
C ASP A 31 -12.71 -10.07 -10.01
N HIS A 32 -11.77 -10.28 -10.93
CA HIS A 32 -10.45 -10.80 -10.64
C HIS A 32 -9.46 -10.17 -11.62
N PHE A 33 -8.44 -9.49 -11.09
CA PHE A 33 -7.37 -8.92 -11.90
C PHE A 33 -6.01 -9.07 -11.23
N GLU A 34 -5.01 -9.22 -12.08
CA GLU A 34 -3.61 -9.20 -11.71
C GLU A 34 -2.86 -8.56 -12.88
N TYR A 35 -2.16 -7.46 -12.63
CA TYR A 35 -1.38 -6.79 -13.65
C TYR A 35 -0.15 -6.11 -13.08
N GLU A 36 0.86 -5.97 -13.93
CA GLU A 36 2.09 -5.24 -13.61
C GLU A 36 2.08 -3.89 -14.34
N SER A 37 2.40 -2.81 -13.63
CA SER A 37 2.58 -1.48 -14.22
C SER A 37 3.92 -0.88 -13.82
N GLU A 38 4.35 0.13 -14.57
CA GLU A 38 5.48 0.96 -14.17
C GLU A 38 5.11 1.80 -12.95
N LEU A 39 6.08 2.03 -12.06
CA LEU A 39 5.90 2.89 -10.92
C LEU A 39 6.04 4.36 -11.34
N LYS A 40 4.93 5.00 -11.74
CA LYS A 40 4.88 6.40 -12.17
C LYS A 40 4.46 7.30 -10.99
N GLU A 41 4.31 8.59 -11.28
CA GLU A 41 4.01 9.61 -10.28
C GLU A 41 2.73 9.29 -9.48
N PHE A 42 1.68 8.80 -10.15
CA PHE A 42 0.44 8.41 -9.49
C PHE A 42 0.65 7.30 -8.45
N GLU A 43 1.30 6.20 -8.84
CA GLU A 43 1.58 5.09 -7.92
C GLU A 43 2.54 5.52 -6.80
N ILE A 44 3.52 6.37 -7.11
CA ILE A 44 4.43 6.94 -6.11
C ILE A 44 3.67 7.76 -5.07
N ASN A 45 2.70 8.56 -5.49
CA ASN A 45 1.88 9.37 -4.57
C ASN A 45 1.04 8.46 -3.65
N VAL A 46 0.38 7.45 -4.22
CA VAL A 46 -0.36 6.45 -3.43
C VAL A 46 0.53 5.76 -2.40
N LEU A 47 1.73 5.31 -2.80
CA LEU A 47 2.67 4.68 -1.86
C LEU A 47 3.22 5.67 -0.83
N SER A 48 3.39 6.92 -1.22
CA SER A 48 3.89 7.98 -0.33
C SER A 48 2.87 8.31 0.76
N ASP A 49 1.57 8.12 0.51
CA ASP A 49 0.53 8.35 1.51
C ASP A 49 0.44 7.23 2.57
N ILE A 50 1.04 6.08 2.29
CA ILE A 50 1.02 4.91 3.18
C ILE A 50 2.11 5.04 4.25
N GLY A 51 1.69 5.11 5.51
CA GLY A 51 2.60 5.05 6.67
C GLY A 51 2.64 3.65 7.26
N LEU A 52 3.81 3.21 7.73
CA LEU A 52 3.94 1.98 8.54
C LEU A 52 3.91 2.35 10.02
N ALA A 53 3.34 1.47 10.86
CA ALA A 53 3.19 1.73 12.30
C ALA A 53 3.86 0.66 13.18
N SER A 54 3.35 -0.56 13.12
CA SER A 54 3.77 -1.68 13.97
C SER A 54 4.08 -2.88 13.11
N SER A 55 4.86 -3.81 13.66
CA SER A 55 5.17 -5.07 13.01
C SER A 55 5.35 -6.20 13.99
N THR A 56 5.03 -7.38 13.52
CA THR A 56 5.28 -8.65 14.18
C THR A 56 6.16 -9.50 13.27
N LEU A 57 7.24 -10.04 13.84
CA LEU A 57 8.16 -10.94 13.16
C LEU A 57 7.57 -12.35 13.11
N PHE A 58 7.53 -12.93 11.91
CA PHE A 58 7.17 -14.30 11.64
C PHE A 58 8.37 -15.03 11.05
N THR A 59 8.73 -16.16 11.64
CA THR A 59 9.85 -17.01 11.24
C THR A 59 9.38 -18.43 10.95
N ASP A 60 10.28 -19.29 10.48
CA ASP A 60 10.01 -20.72 10.43
C ASP A 60 10.20 -21.40 11.80
N ALA A 61 9.72 -22.63 11.91
CA ALA A 61 9.73 -23.40 13.17
C ALA A 61 11.14 -23.73 13.69
N GLY A 62 12.19 -23.58 12.88
CA GLY A 62 13.56 -23.84 13.28
C GLY A 62 14.29 -22.62 13.85
N TYR A 63 13.64 -21.46 13.91
CA TYR A 63 14.21 -20.25 14.50
C TYR A 63 14.49 -20.43 16.00
N PRO A 64 15.67 -20.02 16.52
CA PRO A 64 16.74 -19.26 15.84
C PRO A 64 17.85 -20.08 15.16
N GLU A 65 17.80 -21.41 15.19
CA GLU A 65 18.89 -22.27 14.70
C GLU A 65 19.01 -22.30 13.16
N THR A 66 17.88 -22.18 12.46
CA THR A 66 17.80 -22.25 10.99
C THR A 66 18.05 -20.91 10.29
N ILE A 67 17.75 -19.79 10.95
CA ILE A 67 17.88 -18.44 10.37
C ILE A 67 19.12 -17.76 10.95
N LYS A 68 20.24 -17.87 10.23
CA LYS A 68 21.54 -17.34 10.66
C LYS A 68 21.73 -15.85 10.37
N GLY A 69 20.83 -15.25 9.60
CA GLY A 69 20.93 -13.87 9.12
C GLY A 69 20.48 -12.81 10.11
N ILE A 70 19.83 -13.19 11.21
CA ILE A 70 19.39 -12.26 12.25
C ILE A 70 19.74 -12.86 13.59
N ASP A 71 20.21 -12.01 14.52
CA ASP A 71 20.33 -12.43 15.91
C ASP A 71 18.94 -12.79 16.48
N PRO A 72 18.84 -13.55 17.57
CA PRO A 72 17.57 -13.74 18.26
C PRO A 72 16.88 -12.40 18.59
N LEU A 73 15.69 -12.22 18.04
CA LEU A 73 14.85 -11.03 18.21
C LEU A 73 13.60 -11.37 19.01
N GLY A 74 12.99 -10.33 19.58
CA GLY A 74 11.61 -10.41 20.03
C GLY A 74 10.65 -10.45 18.84
N GLU A 75 9.36 -10.54 19.14
CA GLU A 75 8.33 -10.62 18.12
C GLU A 75 7.81 -9.26 17.68
N SER A 76 7.83 -8.25 18.56
CA SER A 76 7.17 -6.95 18.32
C SER A 76 8.17 -5.85 17.97
N PHE A 77 7.78 -5.02 17.00
CA PHE A 77 8.59 -3.90 16.52
C PHE A 77 7.72 -2.68 16.22
N SER A 78 8.25 -1.50 16.56
CA SER A 78 7.81 -0.25 15.94
C SER A 78 8.52 -0.11 14.59
N VAL A 79 7.77 0.24 13.55
CA VAL A 79 8.32 0.40 12.20
C VAL A 79 7.87 1.71 11.59
N THR A 80 8.82 2.50 11.12
CA THR A 80 8.55 3.66 10.27
C THR A 80 9.06 3.37 8.86
N GLY A 81 8.33 3.88 7.85
CA GLY A 81 8.69 3.75 6.45
C GLY A 81 8.59 5.09 5.75
N SER A 82 9.56 5.42 4.90
CA SER A 82 9.53 6.63 4.09
C SER A 82 10.23 6.43 2.75
N LEU A 83 9.66 7.01 1.69
CA LEU A 83 10.33 7.08 0.40
C LEU A 83 11.15 8.38 0.34
N GLN A 84 12.47 8.25 0.30
CA GLN A 84 13.42 9.36 0.25
C GLN A 84 14.16 9.33 -1.10
N GLY A 85 13.67 10.10 -2.06
CA GLY A 85 14.18 10.07 -3.43
C GLY A 85 13.98 8.69 -4.07
N ASN A 86 15.08 7.99 -4.37
CA ASN A 86 15.05 6.66 -4.99
C ASN A 86 15.23 5.50 -3.99
N VAL A 87 15.15 5.80 -2.68
CA VAL A 87 15.35 4.82 -1.61
C VAL A 87 14.12 4.78 -0.73
N PHE A 88 13.58 3.59 -0.53
CA PHE A 88 12.57 3.33 0.50
C PHE A 88 13.29 2.90 1.78
N LYS A 89 13.24 3.76 2.79
CA LYS A 89 13.90 3.56 4.09
C LYS A 89 12.88 3.03 5.08
N LEU A 90 13.19 1.88 5.67
CA LEU A 90 12.46 1.26 6.76
C LEU A 90 13.31 1.28 8.02
N GLU A 91 12.76 1.74 9.13
CA GLU A 91 13.44 1.77 10.42
C GLU A 91 12.66 0.95 11.44
N PHE A 92 13.34 -0.01 12.05
CA PHE A 92 12.77 -0.95 13.03
C PHE A 92 13.35 -0.63 14.40
N THR A 93 12.48 -0.62 15.41
CA THR A 93 12.88 -0.57 16.82
C THR A 93 12.18 -1.69 17.57
N ASP A 94 12.95 -2.56 18.22
CA ASP A 94 12.40 -3.65 19.03
C ASP A 94 12.09 -3.18 20.47
N ASP A 95 11.46 -4.07 21.26
CA ASP A 95 11.11 -3.81 22.66
C ASP A 95 12.32 -3.55 23.58
N LYS A 96 13.53 -3.92 23.15
CA LYS A 96 14.81 -3.67 23.83
C LYS A 96 15.49 -2.39 23.34
N ALA A 97 14.79 -1.56 22.56
CA ALA A 97 15.28 -0.36 21.91
C ALA A 97 16.48 -0.58 20.96
N ARG A 98 16.70 -1.81 20.50
CA ARG A 98 17.65 -2.10 19.42
C ARG A 98 17.06 -1.60 18.12
N LYS A 99 17.89 -0.93 17.33
CA LYS A 99 17.49 -0.34 16.05
C LYS A 99 18.10 -1.09 14.89
N ALA A 100 17.35 -1.19 13.80
CA ALA A 100 17.84 -1.61 12.51
C ALA A 100 17.23 -0.73 11.43
N ALA A 101 17.97 -0.51 10.35
CA ALA A 101 17.45 0.14 9.16
C ALA A 101 17.61 -0.78 7.96
N LEU A 102 16.63 -0.76 7.07
CA LEU A 102 16.67 -1.42 5.78
C LEU A 102 16.41 -0.37 4.70
N ASN A 103 17.42 -0.12 3.87
CA ASN A 103 17.32 0.80 2.75
C ASN A 103 17.15 -0.01 1.47
N LEU A 104 16.06 0.23 0.76
CA LEU A 104 15.66 -0.52 -0.42
C LEU A 104 15.62 0.40 -1.63
N TRP A 105 16.22 -0.02 -2.74
CA TRP A 105 16.10 0.71 -4.00
C TRP A 105 14.66 0.69 -4.49
N ARG A 106 14.12 1.87 -4.82
CA ARG A 106 12.77 2.00 -5.39
C ARG A 106 12.63 1.09 -6.62
N PRO A 107 11.58 0.25 -6.68
CA PRO A 107 11.36 -0.63 -7.81
C PRO A 107 10.89 0.18 -9.02
N LYS A 108 11.12 -0.37 -10.21
CA LYS A 108 10.62 0.22 -11.46
C LYS A 108 9.17 -0.13 -11.74
N LYS A 109 8.66 -1.17 -11.08
CA LYS A 109 7.36 -1.78 -11.36
C LYS A 109 6.62 -2.12 -10.08
N ILE A 110 5.31 -2.22 -10.20
CA ILE A 110 4.39 -2.61 -9.15
C ILE A 110 3.40 -3.62 -9.73
N GLU A 111 3.11 -4.66 -8.97
CA GLU A 111 2.11 -5.66 -9.31
C GLU A 111 0.86 -5.38 -8.47
N THR A 112 -0.27 -5.22 -9.14
CA THR A 112 -1.57 -4.95 -8.52
C THR A 112 -2.44 -6.19 -8.66
N PHE A 113 -3.02 -6.63 -7.56
CA PHE A 113 -3.95 -7.75 -7.50
C PHE A 113 -5.26 -7.31 -6.88
N GLY A 114 -6.38 -7.80 -7.41
CA GLY A 114 -7.71 -7.56 -6.91
C GLY A 114 -8.61 -8.77 -7.17
N VAL A 115 -9.38 -9.18 -6.17
CA VAL A 115 -10.32 -10.30 -6.31
C VAL A 115 -11.55 -10.11 -5.43
N ASP A 116 -12.71 -10.41 -5.98
CA ASP A 116 -13.93 -10.61 -5.23
C ASP A 116 -13.94 -12.00 -4.60
N GLN A 117 -13.75 -12.05 -3.28
CA GLN A 117 -13.70 -13.30 -2.54
C GLN A 117 -15.08 -13.87 -2.19
N ASP A 118 -16.14 -13.07 -2.33
CA ASP A 118 -17.50 -13.45 -1.96
C ASP A 118 -18.52 -12.82 -2.92
N PRO A 119 -18.62 -13.32 -4.17
CA PRO A 119 -19.37 -12.67 -5.24
C PRO A 119 -20.89 -12.64 -5.05
N LEU A 120 -21.40 -13.39 -4.07
CA LEU A 120 -22.81 -13.36 -3.70
C LEU A 120 -23.11 -12.36 -2.59
N LYS A 121 -22.08 -11.82 -1.93
CA LYS A 121 -22.19 -10.88 -0.83
C LYS A 121 -21.78 -9.48 -1.27
N LYS A 122 -22.71 -8.54 -1.10
CA LYS A 122 -22.44 -7.11 -1.33
C LYS A 122 -22.29 -6.39 0.02
N GLU A 123 -21.24 -5.62 0.16
CA GLU A 123 -21.07 -4.72 1.31
C GLU A 123 -21.67 -3.36 0.96
N ARG A 124 -22.72 -2.95 1.69
CA ARG A 124 -23.46 -1.68 1.43
C ARG A 124 -23.96 -1.56 -0.02
N GLY A 125 -24.30 -2.68 -0.66
CA GLY A 125 -24.79 -2.71 -2.04
C GLY A 125 -23.70 -2.63 -3.11
N MET A 126 -22.43 -2.56 -2.72
CA MET A 126 -21.28 -2.54 -3.62
C MET A 126 -20.43 -3.81 -3.46
N VAL A 127 -19.67 -4.13 -4.50
CA VAL A 127 -18.63 -5.16 -4.43
C VAL A 127 -17.38 -4.54 -3.82
N VAL A 128 -16.76 -5.25 -2.89
CA VAL A 128 -15.53 -4.85 -2.22
C VAL A 128 -14.50 -5.93 -2.47
N LEU A 129 -13.46 -5.57 -3.22
CA LEU A 129 -12.39 -6.46 -3.59
C LEU A 129 -11.40 -6.58 -2.45
N TYR A 130 -10.88 -7.78 -2.23
CA TYR A 130 -9.58 -7.93 -1.60
C TYR A 130 -8.51 -7.42 -2.56
N LYS A 131 -7.58 -6.59 -2.06
CA LYS A 131 -6.57 -5.93 -2.89
C LYS A 131 -5.17 -6.15 -2.33
N GLU A 132 -4.21 -6.29 -3.25
CA GLU A 132 -2.79 -6.24 -2.92
C GLU A 132 -2.01 -5.32 -3.85
N LEU A 133 -1.04 -4.60 -3.29
CA LEU A 133 0.09 -4.06 -4.03
C LEU A 133 1.35 -4.83 -3.66
N ARG A 134 2.02 -5.38 -4.66
CA ARG A 134 3.21 -6.19 -4.50
C ARG A 134 4.39 -5.48 -5.13
N LEU A 135 5.41 -5.21 -4.33
CA LEU A 135 6.62 -4.50 -4.72
C LEU A 135 7.83 -5.37 -4.41
N LYS A 136 8.65 -5.61 -5.43
CA LYS A 136 9.92 -6.35 -5.30
C LYS A 136 11.08 -5.37 -5.28
N TYR A 137 11.79 -5.33 -4.17
CA TYR A 137 12.90 -4.42 -3.95
C TYR A 137 14.25 -5.12 -4.09
N ARG A 138 15.26 -4.30 -4.40
CA ARG A 138 16.66 -4.67 -4.21
C ARG A 138 17.18 -3.96 -2.98
N VAL A 139 17.99 -4.64 -2.17
CA VAL A 139 18.64 -3.99 -1.05
C VAL A 139 19.69 -2.98 -1.51
N GLN A 140 19.72 -1.83 -0.85
CA GLN A 140 20.81 -0.87 -0.93
C GLN A 140 21.79 -1.09 0.24
N SER A 141 21.24 -1.17 1.45
CA SER A 141 22.00 -1.44 2.67
C SER A 141 21.06 -1.87 3.80
N ALA A 142 21.61 -2.49 4.83
CA ALA A 142 20.97 -2.55 6.14
C ALA A 142 21.98 -2.38 7.26
N THR A 143 21.45 -2.12 8.45
CA THR A 143 22.22 -1.89 9.66
C THR A 143 21.58 -2.59 10.85
N GLY A 144 22.35 -2.74 11.93
CA GLY A 144 21.86 -3.30 13.17
C GLY A 144 21.57 -4.80 13.03
N PHE A 145 20.49 -5.26 13.65
CA PHE A 145 20.18 -6.70 13.67
C PHE A 145 19.81 -7.31 12.31
N LEU A 146 19.62 -6.49 11.26
CA LEU A 146 19.36 -6.96 9.90
C LEU A 146 20.64 -7.14 9.08
N GLU A 147 21.79 -6.59 9.51
CA GLU A 147 23.00 -6.46 8.69
C GLU A 147 23.57 -7.81 8.23
N ASN A 148 23.54 -8.82 9.09
CA ASN A 148 24.17 -10.12 8.83
C ASN A 148 23.37 -11.05 7.91
N GLY A 149 22.10 -10.73 7.66
CA GLY A 149 21.15 -11.59 6.93
C GLY A 149 20.97 -11.21 5.49
N ILE A 150 21.67 -10.18 5.06
CA ILE A 150 21.54 -9.59 3.74
C ILE A 150 22.69 -10.04 2.87
N ASP A 151 22.33 -10.63 1.74
CA ASP A 151 23.23 -10.84 0.62
C ASP A 151 22.61 -10.27 -0.67
N ALA A 152 23.39 -10.23 -1.74
CA ALA A 152 22.97 -9.70 -3.03
C ALA A 152 21.82 -10.48 -3.68
N ASP A 153 21.59 -11.72 -3.24
CA ASP A 153 20.58 -12.65 -3.76
C ASP A 153 19.30 -12.66 -2.88
N THR A 154 19.29 -11.90 -1.78
CA THR A 154 18.14 -11.81 -0.89
C THR A 154 17.03 -11.02 -1.58
N GLU A 155 15.86 -11.65 -1.71
CA GLU A 155 14.64 -11.05 -2.22
C GLU A 155 13.88 -10.32 -1.10
N TYR A 156 13.45 -9.09 -1.40
CA TYR A 156 12.64 -8.25 -0.52
C TYR A 156 11.31 -7.99 -1.22
N LYS A 157 10.22 -8.52 -0.67
CA LYS A 157 8.87 -8.31 -1.22
C LYS A 157 8.00 -7.62 -0.20
N LEU A 158 7.58 -6.38 -0.50
CA LEU A 158 6.55 -5.68 0.25
C LEU A 158 5.20 -5.99 -0.38
N ILE A 159 4.25 -6.44 0.42
CA ILE A 159 2.86 -6.70 0.03
C ILE A 159 2.00 -5.82 0.91
N LEU A 160 1.32 -4.84 0.32
CA LEU A 160 0.32 -4.02 0.99
C LEU A 160 -1.03 -4.68 0.75
N GLN A 161 -1.82 -4.89 1.82
CA GLN A 161 -3.06 -5.66 1.77
C GLN A 161 -4.21 -4.84 2.35
N GLY A 162 -5.38 -4.96 1.73
CA GLY A 162 -6.61 -4.40 2.25
C GLY A 162 -7.81 -4.66 1.35
N ARG A 163 -8.79 -3.76 1.38
CA ARG A 163 -10.08 -3.92 0.73
C ARG A 163 -10.54 -2.61 0.09
N GLY A 164 -11.16 -2.69 -1.09
CA GLY A 164 -11.55 -1.49 -1.81
C GLY A 164 -12.34 -1.73 -3.08
N ASN A 165 -12.58 -0.65 -3.82
CA ASN A 165 -13.21 -0.70 -5.14
C ASN A 165 -12.17 -1.04 -6.24
N GLY A 166 -12.52 -0.89 -7.53
CA GLY A 166 -11.62 -1.19 -8.64
C GLY A 166 -10.38 -0.28 -8.71
N CYS A 167 -10.46 0.96 -8.20
CA CYS A 167 -9.39 1.94 -8.30
C CYS A 167 -8.31 1.79 -7.22
N LEU A 168 -7.11 2.26 -7.55
CA LEU A 168 -6.00 2.33 -6.62
C LEU A 168 -6.12 3.57 -5.73
N ASP A 169 -6.13 3.36 -4.42
CA ASP A 169 -6.20 4.42 -3.40
C ASP A 169 -5.51 3.91 -2.13
N ALA A 170 -4.71 4.77 -1.49
CA ALA A 170 -3.94 4.44 -0.29
C ALA A 170 -4.83 4.01 0.89
N SER A 171 -6.04 4.57 0.99
CA SER A 171 -7.02 4.25 2.03
C SER A 171 -7.61 2.86 1.93
N ASN A 172 -7.42 2.15 0.82
CA ASN A 172 -7.84 0.76 0.66
C ASN A 172 -6.89 -0.25 1.33
N PHE A 173 -5.76 0.19 1.90
CA PHE A 173 -4.75 -0.70 2.48
C PHE A 173 -4.63 -0.49 3.99
N ASP A 174 -4.66 -1.59 4.74
CA ASP A 174 -4.68 -1.58 6.20
C ASP A 174 -3.47 -2.27 6.82
N THR A 175 -2.88 -3.22 6.09
CA THR A 175 -1.80 -4.08 6.58
C THR A 175 -0.70 -4.25 5.54
N TYR A 176 0.46 -4.69 5.98
CA TYR A 176 1.56 -5.03 5.10
C TYR A 176 2.27 -6.31 5.53
N ILE A 177 2.91 -6.95 4.58
CA ILE A 177 3.89 -8.01 4.78
C ILE A 177 5.18 -7.58 4.08
N LEU A 178 6.28 -7.50 4.81
CA LEU A 178 7.62 -7.45 4.22
C LEU A 178 8.26 -8.83 4.34
N GLN A 179 8.36 -9.53 3.22
CA GLN A 179 9.01 -10.83 3.13
C GLN A 179 10.49 -10.65 2.80
N ILE A 180 11.35 -11.35 3.55
CA ILE A 180 12.79 -11.38 3.34
C ILE A 180 13.21 -12.83 3.12
N LYS A 181 13.68 -13.12 1.92
CA LYS A 181 14.03 -14.48 1.49
C LYS A 181 15.38 -14.50 0.80
N GLY A 182 16.35 -15.17 1.41
CA GLY A 182 17.69 -15.40 0.89
C GLY A 182 18.29 -16.65 1.50
N ASN A 183 19.58 -16.89 1.27
CA ASN A 183 20.25 -18.10 1.75
C ASN A 183 20.38 -18.14 3.28
N LYS A 184 20.45 -16.97 3.93
CA LYS A 184 20.58 -16.81 5.39
C LYS A 184 19.33 -16.22 6.05
N ALA A 185 18.32 -15.87 5.27
CA ALA A 185 17.15 -15.13 5.72
C ALA A 185 15.87 -15.78 5.18
N ARG A 186 14.97 -16.19 6.08
CA ARG A 186 13.64 -16.66 5.70
C ARG A 186 12.64 -16.27 6.78
N TYR A 187 12.22 -15.02 6.75
CA TYR A 187 11.30 -14.46 7.74
C TYR A 187 10.46 -13.36 7.10
N SER A 188 9.44 -12.91 7.82
CA SER A 188 8.55 -11.86 7.36
C SER A 188 8.15 -10.96 8.51
N PHE A 189 7.97 -9.69 8.19
CA PHE A 189 7.40 -8.70 9.08
C PHE A 189 5.96 -8.45 8.64
N PHE A 190 4.98 -8.76 9.49
CA PHE A 190 3.57 -8.46 9.23
C PHE A 190 3.12 -7.36 10.16
N GLY A 191 2.46 -6.33 9.62
CA GLY A 191 2.16 -5.15 10.40
C GLY A 191 0.96 -4.37 9.93
N LYS A 192 0.59 -3.37 10.73
CA LYS A 192 -0.47 -2.42 10.39
C LYS A 192 0.10 -1.18 9.74
N LEU A 193 -0.67 -0.64 8.80
CA LEU A 193 -0.42 0.68 8.24
C LEU A 193 -1.04 1.75 9.15
N MET A 194 -0.44 2.93 9.17
CA MET A 194 -1.11 4.14 9.62
C MET A 194 -2.15 4.44 8.54
N GLY A 195 -3.43 4.16 8.80
CA GLY A 195 -4.50 4.32 7.79
C GLY A 195 -4.43 5.68 7.09
N GLY A 196 -4.86 5.75 5.83
CA GLY A 196 -4.71 6.93 4.95
C GLY A 196 -5.28 8.26 5.48
N ALA A 197 -6.02 8.25 6.60
CA ALA A 197 -6.45 9.46 7.31
C ALA A 197 -5.36 10.06 8.24
N GLY A 198 -4.28 9.32 8.52
CA GLY A 198 -3.23 9.70 9.48
C GLY A 198 -2.28 10.80 9.01
N LYS A 199 -2.30 11.19 7.72
CA LYS A 199 -1.45 12.27 7.18
C LYS A 199 -2.11 13.64 7.08
N VAL A 200 -3.43 13.75 7.24
CA VAL A 200 -4.13 15.06 7.21
C VAL A 200 -3.85 15.87 8.48
N MET A 201 -3.31 15.27 9.55
CA MET A 201 -3.07 15.96 10.83
C MET A 201 -1.63 16.42 11.08
N GLN A 202 -0.72 16.35 10.09
CA GLN A 202 0.64 16.89 10.22
C GLN A 202 1.01 17.99 9.21
N SER A 203 0.16 18.30 8.22
CA SER A 203 0.44 19.37 7.24
C SER A 203 -0.30 20.70 7.52
N THR A 204 -1.05 20.83 8.61
CA THR A 204 -1.84 22.05 8.91
C THR A 204 -1.28 22.92 10.04
N ALA A 205 -0.11 22.59 10.60
CA ALA A 205 0.51 23.40 11.66
C ALA A 205 1.55 24.43 11.17
N GLU A 206 1.99 24.35 9.92
CA GLU A 206 3.04 25.25 9.37
C GLU A 206 2.49 26.30 8.38
N ASP A 207 1.18 26.26 8.07
CA ASP A 207 0.54 27.17 7.09
C ASP A 207 -0.41 28.19 7.75
N ARG A 208 -0.25 28.42 9.06
CA ARG A 208 -0.81 29.61 9.73
C ARG A 208 0.32 30.46 10.28
N GLY A 209 1.00 31.14 9.37
CA GLY A 209 1.63 32.42 9.66
C GLY A 209 0.57 33.42 10.16
N LEU A 210 0.18 33.31 11.42
CA LEU A 210 -0.45 34.39 12.17
C LEU A 210 0.59 34.93 13.14
N SER A 211 1.32 35.93 12.64
CA SER A 211 1.92 36.98 13.45
C SER A 211 0.83 37.57 14.33
N ILE A 212 0.97 37.41 15.65
CA ILE A 212 0.34 38.31 16.61
C ILE A 212 1.48 39.05 17.31
N ALA A 213 1.72 40.26 16.80
CA ALA A 213 2.44 41.29 17.50
C ALA A 213 1.50 41.93 18.54
N ASN A 214 2.12 42.30 19.66
CA ASN A 214 1.62 42.96 20.89
C ASN A 214 0.94 42.06 21.92
#